data_AF-A0A3M5WZS2-F1
#
_entry.id   AF-A0A3M5WZS2-F1
#
_cell.length_a   1.000
_cell.length_b   1.000
_cell.length_c   1.000
_cell.angle_alpha   90.00
_cell.angle_beta   90.00
_cell.angle_gamma   90.00
#
_symmetry.space_group_name_H-M   'P 1'
#
loop_
_entity.id
_entity.type
_entity.pdbx_description
1 polymer ?
#
loop_
_entity_poly.entity_id
_entity_poly.type
_entity_poly.pdbx_seq_one_letter_code
_entity_poly.pdbx_strand_id
1 'polypeptide(L)'
;MLAGEMAKAKKPDDWAVTGTAQSYEIYGCMVRKGDAPFKKAVDDAIVATFKSGEINNIYSKWFMSPVPPKGLNLNFQMSDEFKELIGNPTDKA
;
A
#
# COMPACT_ATOMS: atom_id res chain seq x y z
N MET A 1 -3.68 7.51 7.04
CA MET A 1 -2.27 7.81 6.71
C MET A 1 -2.02 9.30 6.81
N LEU A 2 -0.92 9.74 7.41
CA LEU A 2 -0.60 11.17 7.56
C LEU A 2 -0.40 11.88 6.22
N ALA A 3 0.15 11.20 5.20
CA ALA A 3 0.27 11.73 3.84
C ALA A 3 -1.09 12.16 3.25
N GLY A 4 -2.16 11.43 3.57
CA GLY A 4 -3.53 11.79 3.17
C GLY A 4 -4.04 13.06 3.84
N GLU A 5 -3.74 13.26 5.12
CA GLU A 5 -4.10 14.50 5.82
C GLU A 5 -3.28 15.69 5.31
N MET A 6 -1.99 15.51 5.05
CA MET A 6 -1.15 16.52 4.42
C MET A 6 -1.69 16.96 3.05
N ALA A 7 -2.04 16.01 2.18
CA ALA A 7 -2.60 16.30 0.87
C ALA A 7 -3.95 17.06 0.93
N LYS A 8 -4.69 16.93 2.04
CA LYS A 8 -5.96 17.63 2.29
C LYS A 8 -5.78 19.01 2.95
N ALA A 9 -4.59 19.35 3.42
CA ALA A 9 -4.33 20.62 4.09
C ALA A 9 -4.49 21.82 3.14
N LYS A 10 -4.76 23.01 3.69
CA LYS A 10 -4.92 24.23 2.88
C LYS A 10 -3.66 24.58 2.08
N LYS A 11 -2.49 24.30 2.64
CA LYS A 11 -1.17 24.45 2.03
C LYS A 11 -0.37 23.18 2.31
N PRO A 12 -0.48 22.13 1.48
CA PRO A 12 0.19 20.84 1.72
C PRO A 12 1.70 20.97 1.89
N ASP A 13 2.34 21.89 1.15
CA ASP A 13 3.79 22.10 1.15
C ASP A 13 4.34 22.69 2.45
N ASP A 14 3.48 23.22 3.32
CA ASP A 14 3.87 23.72 4.65
C ASP A 14 4.00 22.59 5.69
N TRP A 15 3.63 21.35 5.34
CA TRP A 15 3.60 20.21 6.26
C TRP A 15 4.63 19.15 5.88
N ALA A 16 5.15 18.46 6.88
CA ALA A 16 6.00 17.29 6.72
C ALA A 16 5.60 16.21 7.72
N VAL A 17 5.64 14.93 7.29
CA VAL A 17 5.63 13.81 8.23
C VAL A 17 7.04 13.68 8.80
N THR A 18 7.16 13.72 10.13
CA THR A 18 8.45 13.69 10.83
C THR A 18 8.44 12.68 11.96
N GLY A 19 9.64 12.40 12.51
CA GLY A 19 9.83 11.48 13.63
C GLY A 19 9.98 10.03 13.19
N THR A 20 10.21 9.16 14.16
CA THR A 20 10.41 7.72 13.93
C THR A 20 9.08 6.99 13.98
N ALA A 21 8.81 6.15 12.98
CA ALA A 21 7.65 5.26 12.98
C ALA A 21 7.66 4.38 14.24
N GLN A 22 6.51 4.28 14.91
CA GLN A 22 6.38 3.49 16.15
C GLN A 22 6.16 2.01 15.87
N SER A 23 5.59 1.68 14.71
CA SER A 23 5.35 0.33 14.24
C SER A 23 5.48 0.28 12.71
N TYR A 24 5.77 -0.91 12.20
CA TYR A 24 5.64 -1.26 10.80
C TYR A 24 4.56 -2.33 10.71
N GLU A 25 3.53 -2.07 9.92
CA GLU A 25 2.34 -2.91 9.87
C GLU A 25 2.12 -3.37 8.43
N ILE A 26 2.13 -4.68 8.21
CA ILE A 26 1.86 -5.28 6.91
C ILE A 26 0.35 -5.46 6.78
N TYR A 27 -0.24 -4.83 5.77
CA TYR A 27 -1.67 -4.98 5.48
C TYR A 27 -1.90 -6.24 4.65
N GLY A 28 -2.83 -7.08 5.09
CA GLY A 28 -3.23 -8.31 4.41
C GLY A 28 -4.74 -8.46 4.30
N CYS A 29 -5.18 -9.24 3.32
CA CYS A 29 -6.59 -9.62 3.19
C CYS A 29 -6.97 -10.61 4.30
N MET A 30 -7.83 -10.20 5.23
CA MET A 30 -8.32 -11.08 6.29
C MET A 30 -9.28 -12.14 5.72
N VAL A 31 -9.07 -13.39 6.13
CA VAL A 31 -9.90 -14.54 5.76
C VAL A 31 -10.28 -15.35 6.99
N ARG A 32 -11.28 -16.23 6.87
CA ARG A 32 -11.67 -17.13 7.97
C ARG A 32 -10.52 -18.09 8.31
N LYS A 33 -10.27 -18.29 9.60
CA LYS A 33 -9.28 -19.26 10.09
C LYS A 33 -9.68 -20.68 9.70
N GLY A 34 -8.72 -21.49 9.24
CA GLY A 34 -8.91 -22.90 8.87
C GLY A 34 -9.36 -23.12 7.42
N ASP A 35 -9.75 -22.07 6.70
CA ASP A 35 -10.14 -22.14 5.29
C ASP A 35 -8.90 -22.07 4.38
N ALA A 36 -8.07 -23.13 4.45
CA ALA A 36 -6.81 -23.20 3.72
C ALA A 36 -6.96 -23.09 2.19
N PRO A 37 -7.97 -23.71 1.54
CA PRO A 37 -8.18 -23.55 0.10
C PRO A 37 -8.47 -22.10 -0.29
N PHE A 38 -9.31 -21.39 0.48
CA PHE A 38 -9.62 -20.00 0.20
C PHE A 38 -8.43 -19.09 0.44
N LYS A 39 -7.69 -19.28 1.54
CA LYS A 39 -6.44 -18.56 1.78
C LYS A 39 -5.47 -18.73 0.62
N LYS A 40 -5.26 -19.96 0.13
CA LYS A 40 -4.38 -20.23 -1.00
C LYS A 40 -4.82 -19.48 -2.27
N ALA A 41 -6.12 -19.45 -2.56
CA ALA A 41 -6.62 -18.71 -3.72
C ALA A 41 -6.34 -17.20 -3.63
N VAL A 42 -6.48 -16.62 -2.43
CA VAL A 42 -6.15 -15.21 -2.17
C VAL A 42 -4.65 -14.96 -2.31
N ASP A 43 -3.82 -15.80 -1.68
CA ASP A 43 -2.36 -15.68 -1.75
C ASP A 43 -1.86 -15.79 -3.20
N ASP A 44 -2.35 -16.77 -3.96
CA ASP A 44 -1.96 -16.98 -5.36
C ASP A 44 -2.33 -15.77 -6.24
N ALA A 45 -3.50 -15.15 -6.02
CA ALA A 45 -3.92 -13.95 -6.74
C ALA A 45 -3.03 -12.73 -6.43
N ILE A 46 -2.68 -12.53 -5.16
CA ILE A 46 -1.76 -11.47 -4.73
C ILE A 46 -0.38 -11.68 -5.35
N VAL A 47 0.16 -12.91 -5.26
CA VAL A 47 1.46 -13.27 -5.85
C VAL A 47 1.46 -13.06 -7.36
N ALA A 48 0.38 -13.45 -8.06
CA ALA A 48 0.26 -13.20 -9.50
C ALA A 48 0.28 -11.70 -9.84
N THR A 49 -0.41 -10.88 -9.04
CA THR A 49 -0.47 -9.41 -9.19
C THR A 49 0.90 -8.75 -8.96
N PHE A 50 1.67 -9.27 -8.00
CA PHE A 50 3.03 -8.79 -7.73
C PHE A 50 3.98 -9.20 -8.85
N LYS A 51 3.96 -10.47 -9.26
CA LYS A 51 4.83 -11.01 -10.32
C LYS A 51 4.56 -10.40 -11.70
N SER A 52 3.31 -10.06 -12.00
CA SER A 52 2.96 -9.40 -13.27
C SER A 52 3.43 -7.95 -13.34
N GLY A 53 3.80 -7.35 -12.20
CA GLY A 53 4.11 -5.93 -12.10
C GLY A 53 2.88 -5.02 -12.10
N GLU A 54 1.66 -5.57 -12.18
CA GLU A 54 0.40 -4.81 -12.14
C GLU A 54 0.28 -3.97 -10.86
N ILE A 55 0.86 -4.46 -9.75
CA ILE A 55 0.95 -3.71 -8.50
C ILE A 55 1.55 -2.31 -8.65
N ASN A 56 2.49 -2.10 -9.57
CA ASN A 56 3.08 -0.77 -9.81
C ASN A 56 2.05 0.20 -10.39
N ASN A 57 1.20 -0.27 -11.30
CA ASN A 57 0.11 0.53 -11.88
C ASN A 57 -0.96 0.83 -10.83
N ILE A 58 -1.32 -0.17 -10.02
CA ILE A 58 -2.26 -0.01 -8.90
C ILE A 58 -1.72 1.03 -7.91
N TYR A 59 -0.45 0.91 -7.50
CA TYR A 59 0.19 1.83 -6.58
C TYR A 59 0.24 3.25 -7.15
N SER A 60 0.72 3.40 -8.38
CA SER A 60 0.81 4.70 -9.06
C SER A 60 -0.55 5.39 -9.15
N LYS A 61 -1.61 4.64 -9.47
CA LYS A 61 -2.98 5.17 -9.55
C LYS A 61 -3.45 5.73 -8.22
N TRP A 62 -3.22 5.02 -7.11
CA TRP A 62 -3.81 5.37 -5.82
C TRP A 62 -2.96 6.29 -4.95
N PHE A 63 -1.63 6.29 -5.12
CA PHE A 63 -0.70 7.00 -4.25
C PHE A 63 0.12 8.08 -4.95
N MET A 64 0.27 8.01 -6.27
CA MET A 64 1.12 8.93 -7.04
C MET A 64 0.36 9.70 -8.13
N SER A 65 -0.95 9.51 -8.23
CA SER A 65 -1.82 10.19 -9.20
C SER A 65 -3.00 10.86 -8.49
N PRO A 66 -3.65 11.87 -9.11
CA PRO A 66 -4.90 12.41 -8.61
C PRO A 66 -5.98 11.32 -8.44
N VAL A 67 -6.55 11.23 -7.23
CA VAL A 67 -7.61 10.26 -6.91
C VAL A 67 -8.93 10.94 -6.56
N PRO A 68 -10.08 10.31 -6.86
CA PRO A 68 -11.39 10.82 -6.47
C PRO A 68 -11.58 10.83 -4.94
N PRO A 69 -12.53 11.64 -4.42
CA PRO A 69 -13.45 12.51 -5.16
C PRO A 69 -12.88 13.92 -5.44
N LYS A 70 -11.81 14.33 -4.74
CA LYS A 70 -11.28 15.70 -4.83
C LYS A 70 -10.11 15.87 -5.81
N GLY A 71 -9.68 14.80 -6.49
CA GLY A 71 -8.54 14.86 -7.41
C GLY A 71 -7.22 15.19 -6.73
N LEU A 72 -7.09 14.87 -5.43
CA LEU A 72 -5.86 15.12 -4.69
C LEU A 72 -4.84 14.02 -4.99
N ASN A 73 -3.57 14.38 -5.07
CA ASN A 73 -2.47 13.44 -5.17
C ASN A 73 -1.77 13.33 -3.81
N LEU A 74 -1.52 12.11 -3.36
CA LEU A 74 -0.82 11.86 -2.10
C LEU A 74 0.69 12.06 -2.23
N ASN A 75 1.23 12.01 -3.46
CA ASN A 75 2.66 12.03 -3.76
C ASN A 75 3.46 11.05 -2.88
N PHE A 76 2.84 9.91 -2.57
CA PHE A 76 3.38 8.96 -1.61
C PHE A 76 4.20 7.91 -2.35
N GLN A 77 5.52 7.97 -2.18
CA GLN A 77 6.45 7.06 -2.86
C GLN A 77 6.40 5.68 -2.22
N MET A 78 6.56 4.66 -3.07
CA MET A 78 6.66 3.28 -2.61
C MET A 78 7.90 3.12 -1.72
N SER A 79 7.69 2.66 -0.49
CA SER A 79 8.77 2.40 0.46
C SER A 79 9.61 1.21 0.01
N ASP A 80 10.87 1.14 0.48
CA ASP A 80 11.76 0.05 0.10
C ASP A 80 11.32 -1.29 0.69
N GLU A 81 10.70 -1.27 1.88
CA GLU A 81 10.12 -2.45 2.52
C GLU A 81 8.97 -3.03 1.68
N PHE A 82 8.12 -2.17 1.09
CA PHE A 82 7.04 -2.66 0.24
C PHE A 82 7.56 -3.18 -1.11
N LYS A 83 8.62 -2.56 -1.68
CA LYS A 83 9.30 -3.11 -2.85
C LYS A 83 9.90 -4.48 -2.57
N GLU A 84 10.50 -4.66 -1.39
CA GLU A 84 11.03 -5.96 -0.95
C GLU A 84 9.91 -7.00 -0.82
N LEU A 85 8.77 -6.63 -0.22
CA LEU A 85 7.60 -7.52 -0.09
C LEU A 85 7.03 -7.93 -1.46
N ILE A 86 7.01 -7.02 -2.44
CA ILE A 86 6.60 -7.35 -3.82
C ILE A 86 7.56 -8.37 -4.44
N GLY A 87 8.87 -8.19 -4.22
CA GLY A 87 9.91 -9.10 -4.73
C GLY A 87 9.91 -10.47 -4.05
N ASN A 88 9.61 -10.49 -2.75
CA ASN A 88 9.60 -11.69 -1.90
C ASN A 88 8.29 -11.77 -1.11
N PRO A 89 7.16 -12.16 -1.75
CA PRO A 89 5.85 -12.15 -1.10
C PRO A 89 5.79 -13.12 0.08
N THR A 90 5.32 -12.63 1.23
CA THR A 90 5.13 -13.44 2.44
C THR A 90 3.86 -13.01 3.19
N ASP A 91 3.27 -13.96 3.91
CA ASP A 91 2.12 -13.76 4.79
C ASP A 91 2.50 -13.84 6.28
N LYS A 92 3.80 -13.84 6.57
CA LYS A 92 4.34 -13.78 7.92
C LYS A 92 4.30 -12.35 8.43
N ALA A 93 3.86 -12.20 9.68
CA ALA A 93 4.00 -10.97 10.44
C ALA A 93 5.41 -10.83 11.01
#